data_AF-A0A5B9WSV4-F1
#
_entry.id   AF-A0A5B9WSV4-F1
#
_cell.length_a   1.000
_cell.length_b   1.000
_cell.length_c   1.000
_cell.angle_alpha   90.00
_cell.angle_beta   90.00
_cell.angle_gamma   90.00
#
_symmetry.space_group_name_H-M   'P 1'
#
loop_
_entity.id
_entity.type
_entity.pdbx_description
1 polymer ?
#
loop_
_entity_poly.entity_id
_entity_poly.type
_entity_poly.pdbx_seq_one_letter_code
_entity_poly.pdbx_strand_id
1 'polypeptide(L)'
;MMRKTAGALLFTLLFACGQADRVPGDVLPKEKMRDILLDMNVADVYGREQTDTVHIPDSIREQRVKQYYVQILQIHKVTREEFMHSYRYYEAHPDKLESVYKAMQEIVQRKKTVLDSLERVKMNALNRTDPVKKDTMRWPNKDIRKLMLP
;
A
#
# COMPACT_ATOMS: atom_id res chain seq x y z
N MET A 1 -46.68 -28.79 18.63
CA MET A 1 -45.46 -29.17 17.89
C MET A 1 -44.76 -28.01 17.14
N MET A 2 -45.25 -26.77 17.16
CA MET A 2 -44.68 -25.63 16.42
C MET A 2 -43.55 -24.82 17.11
N ARG A 3 -43.21 -25.10 18.38
CA ARG A 3 -42.14 -24.36 19.09
C ARG A 3 -40.73 -24.88 18.77
N LYS A 4 -40.63 -26.13 18.30
CA LYS A 4 -39.35 -26.77 17.94
C LYS A 4 -38.88 -26.41 16.53
N THR A 5 -39.80 -26.03 15.64
CA THR A 5 -39.49 -25.60 14.26
C THR A 5 -38.97 -24.17 14.19
N ALA A 6 -39.37 -23.30 15.13
CA ALA A 6 -38.85 -21.93 15.23
C ALA A 6 -37.35 -21.88 15.58
N GLY A 7 -36.87 -22.81 16.41
CA GLY A 7 -35.43 -22.93 16.72
C GLY A 7 -34.61 -23.46 15.54
N ALA A 8 -35.18 -24.34 14.71
CA ALA A 8 -34.52 -24.89 13.54
C ALA A 8 -34.33 -23.86 12.41
N LEU A 9 -35.28 -22.93 12.23
CA LEU A 9 -35.17 -21.84 11.26
C LEU A 9 -34.11 -20.80 11.67
N LEU A 10 -33.92 -20.57 12.97
CA LEU A 10 -32.92 -19.61 13.47
C LEU A 10 -31.48 -20.14 13.32
N PHE A 11 -31.29 -21.47 13.31
CA PHE A 11 -29.98 -22.09 13.14
C PHE A 11 -29.47 -22.10 11.69
N THR A 12 -30.37 -22.11 10.70
CA THR A 12 -29.98 -22.10 9.27
C THR A 12 -29.57 -20.70 8.78
N LEU A 13 -30.07 -19.63 9.40
CA LEU A 13 -29.71 -18.25 9.09
C LEU A 13 -28.24 -17.90 9.45
N LEU A 14 -27.62 -18.62 10.39
CA LEU A 14 -26.22 -18.38 10.79
C LEU A 14 -25.18 -18.92 9.80
N PHE A 15 -25.56 -19.86 8.91
CA PHE A 15 -24.65 -20.43 7.91
C PHE A 15 -24.72 -19.73 6.53
N ALA A 16 -25.73 -18.89 6.29
CA ALA A 16 -25.93 -18.22 5.00
C ALA A 16 -24.97 -17.05 4.75
N CYS A 17 -24.26 -16.56 5.77
CA CYS A 17 -23.43 -15.36 5.68
C CYS A 17 -21.96 -15.63 5.24
N GLY A 18 -21.59 -16.87 4.93
CA GLY A 18 -20.19 -17.25 4.75
C GLY A 18 -19.77 -17.62 3.33
N GLN A 19 -20.69 -17.71 2.37
CA GLN A 19 -20.44 -18.38 1.09
C GLN A 19 -20.32 -17.42 -0.11
N ALA A 20 -20.96 -16.24 -0.05
CA ALA A 20 -20.94 -15.25 -1.13
C ALA A 20 -19.54 -14.64 -1.39
N ASP A 21 -18.71 -14.58 -0.35
CA ASP A 21 -17.35 -14.02 -0.42
C ASP A 21 -16.26 -15.06 -0.70
N ARG A 22 -16.59 -16.35 -0.81
CA ARG A 22 -15.58 -17.39 -1.04
C ARG A 22 -15.24 -17.49 -2.53
N VAL A 23 -13.95 -17.38 -2.84
CA VAL A 23 -13.42 -17.73 -4.16
C VAL A 23 -13.25 -19.25 -4.29
N PRO A 24 -13.24 -19.81 -5.51
CA PRO A 24 -12.90 -21.21 -5.74
C PRO A 24 -11.55 -21.59 -5.10
N GLY A 25 -11.38 -22.84 -4.67
CA GLY A 25 -10.18 -23.28 -3.94
C GLY A 25 -8.89 -23.27 -4.78
N ASP A 26 -9.02 -23.25 -6.10
CA ASP A 26 -7.95 -23.11 -7.09
C ASP A 26 -7.66 -21.64 -7.47
N VAL A 27 -8.42 -20.68 -6.91
CA VAL A 27 -8.22 -19.25 -7.09
C VAL A 27 -7.53 -18.66 -5.86
N LEU A 28 -6.53 -17.81 -6.09
CA LEU A 28 -5.82 -17.10 -5.03
C LEU A 28 -6.81 -16.30 -4.16
N PRO A 29 -6.73 -16.43 -2.82
CA PRO A 29 -7.53 -15.62 -1.91
C PRO A 29 -7.32 -14.13 -2.11
N LYS A 30 -8.32 -13.31 -1.74
CA LYS A 30 -8.33 -11.86 -1.90
C LYS A 30 -7.06 -11.21 -1.35
N GLU A 31 -6.66 -11.60 -0.15
CA GLU A 31 -5.48 -11.06 0.54
C GLU A 31 -4.20 -11.38 -0.23
N LYS A 32 -4.10 -12.57 -0.82
CA LYS A 32 -2.93 -13.00 -1.58
C LYS A 32 -2.85 -12.27 -2.92
N MET A 33 -3.97 -12.14 -3.62
CA MET A 33 -4.06 -11.36 -4.85
C MET A 33 -3.74 -9.88 -4.59
N ARG A 34 -4.29 -9.30 -3.51
CA ARG A 34 -3.99 -7.92 -3.06
C ARG A 34 -2.50 -7.69 -2.88
N ASP A 35 -1.80 -8.58 -2.18
CA ASP A 35 -0.38 -8.39 -1.88
C ASP A 35 0.48 -8.48 -3.16
N ILE A 36 0.17 -9.43 -4.05
CA ILE A 36 0.86 -9.57 -5.34
C ILE A 36 0.64 -8.33 -6.22
N LEU A 37 -0.61 -7.90 -6.39
CA LEU A 37 -0.93 -6.75 -7.24
C LEU A 37 -0.39 -5.43 -6.67
N LEU A 38 -0.30 -5.30 -5.34
CA LEU A 38 0.32 -4.16 -4.70
C LEU A 38 1.82 -4.10 -5.02
N ASP A 39 2.54 -5.22 -4.90
CA ASP A 39 3.97 -5.26 -5.22
C ASP A 39 4.22 -5.04 -6.71
N MET A 40 3.36 -5.58 -7.60
CA MET A 40 3.43 -5.31 -9.04
C MET A 40 3.20 -3.82 -9.36
N ASN A 41 2.23 -3.17 -8.72
CA ASN A 41 2.02 -1.73 -8.89
C ASN A 41 3.23 -0.91 -8.41
N VAL A 42 3.85 -1.30 -7.30
CA VAL A 42 5.09 -0.65 -6.82
C VAL A 42 6.20 -0.82 -7.84
N ALA A 43 6.33 -2.01 -8.45
CA ALA A 43 7.31 -2.27 -9.51
C ALA A 43 7.06 -1.43 -10.76
N ASP A 44 5.80 -1.21 -11.14
CA ASP A 44 5.42 -0.36 -12.27
C ASP A 44 5.81 1.09 -12.02
N VAL A 45 5.46 1.62 -10.85
CA VAL A 45 5.83 2.98 -10.46
C VAL A 45 7.36 3.09 -10.41
N TYR A 46 8.05 2.16 -9.76
CA TYR A 46 9.51 2.16 -9.68
C TYR A 46 10.17 2.14 -11.07
N GLY A 47 9.70 1.26 -11.97
CA GLY A 47 10.21 1.16 -13.33
C GLY A 47 9.99 2.45 -14.13
N ARG A 48 8.88 3.16 -13.89
CA ARG A 48 8.56 4.45 -14.55
C ARG A 48 9.34 5.62 -13.99
N GLU A 49 9.51 5.67 -12.67
CA GLU A 49 10.18 6.75 -11.93
C GLU A 49 11.70 6.65 -11.96
N GLN A 50 12.28 5.55 -12.45
CA GLN A 50 13.69 5.50 -12.87
C GLN A 50 13.92 6.46 -14.04
N THR A 51 14.00 7.73 -13.70
CA THR A 51 14.60 8.78 -14.52
C THR A 51 16.10 8.64 -14.32
N ASP A 52 16.68 7.57 -14.86
CA ASP A 52 18.13 7.46 -14.93
C ASP A 52 18.63 8.73 -15.66
N THR A 53 19.79 9.23 -15.28
CA THR A 53 20.44 10.40 -15.93
C THR A 53 20.70 10.18 -17.43
N VAL A 54 20.46 8.96 -17.92
CA VAL A 54 20.53 8.52 -19.30
C VAL A 54 19.13 8.11 -19.75
N HIS A 55 18.66 8.69 -20.86
CA HIS A 55 17.38 8.33 -21.46
C HIS A 55 17.39 6.86 -21.90
N ILE A 56 16.65 6.01 -21.18
CA ILE A 56 16.48 4.60 -21.52
C ILE A 56 15.25 4.45 -22.44
N PRO A 57 15.34 3.67 -23.52
CA PRO A 57 14.19 3.35 -24.36
C PRO A 57 13.07 2.64 -23.59
N ASP A 58 11.82 2.98 -23.90
CA ASP A 58 10.64 2.40 -23.25
C ASP A 58 10.60 0.87 -23.27
N SER A 59 11.06 0.25 -24.36
CA SER A 59 11.11 -1.21 -24.50
C SER A 59 11.97 -1.90 -23.43
N ILE A 60 13.10 -1.30 -23.08
CA ILE A 60 14.01 -1.83 -22.06
C ILE A 60 13.41 -1.66 -20.65
N ARG A 61 12.71 -0.55 -20.42
CA ARG A 61 11.99 -0.30 -19.18
C ARG A 61 10.87 -1.31 -18.97
N GLU A 62 10.05 -1.55 -19.99
CA GLU A 62 8.98 -2.57 -19.95
C GLU A 62 9.54 -3.97 -19.70
N GLN A 63 10.68 -4.30 -20.31
CA GLN A 63 11.33 -5.59 -20.09
C GLN A 63 11.78 -5.76 -18.63
N ARG A 64 12.32 -4.71 -18.01
CA ARG A 64 12.69 -4.73 -16.58
C ARG A 64 11.47 -4.92 -15.67
N VAL A 65 10.37 -4.22 -15.94
CA VAL A 65 9.12 -4.39 -15.16
C VAL A 65 8.64 -5.84 -15.22
N LYS A 66 8.67 -6.47 -16.41
CA LYS A 66 8.31 -7.89 -16.57
C LYS A 66 9.22 -8.82 -15.75
N GLN A 67 10.51 -8.49 -15.61
CA GLN A 67 11.42 -9.25 -14.74
C GLN A 67 11.03 -9.12 -13.26
N TYR A 68 10.62 -7.93 -12.81
CA TYR A 68 10.13 -7.74 -11.44
C TYR A 68 8.88 -8.57 -11.18
N TYR A 69 7.94 -8.66 -12.12
CA TYR A 69 6.75 -9.49 -11.93
C TYR A 69 7.09 -10.96 -11.67
N VAL A 70 8.07 -11.52 -12.40
CA VAL A 70 8.54 -12.90 -12.15
C VAL A 70 9.10 -13.04 -10.73
N GLN A 71 9.92 -12.09 -10.29
CA GLN A 71 10.51 -12.10 -8.94
C GLN A 71 9.45 -11.94 -7.85
N ILE A 72 8.46 -11.07 -8.07
CA ILE A 72 7.34 -10.85 -7.15
C ILE A 72 6.55 -12.15 -6.98
N LEU A 73 6.21 -12.82 -8.07
CA LEU A 73 5.53 -14.12 -8.02
C LEU A 73 6.34 -15.17 -7.24
N GLN A 74 7.68 -15.19 -7.41
CA GLN A 74 8.56 -16.06 -6.62
C GLN A 74 8.55 -15.72 -5.12
N ILE A 75 8.64 -14.44 -4.74
CA ILE A 75 8.54 -13.99 -3.35
C ILE A 75 7.22 -14.44 -2.73
N HIS A 76 6.14 -14.35 -3.52
CA HIS A 76 4.82 -14.78 -3.11
C HIS A 76 4.61 -16.30 -3.17
N LYS A 77 5.58 -17.07 -3.69
CA LYS A 77 5.49 -18.52 -3.88
C LYS A 77 4.29 -18.91 -4.74
N VAL A 78 4.07 -18.17 -5.83
CA VAL A 78 2.97 -18.36 -6.78
C VAL A 78 3.57 -18.55 -8.16
N THR A 79 3.10 -19.54 -8.91
CA THR A 79 3.48 -19.73 -10.32
C THR A 79 2.77 -18.73 -11.23
N ARG A 80 3.29 -18.50 -12.43
CA ARG A 80 2.64 -17.62 -13.40
C ARG A 80 1.24 -18.14 -13.76
N GLU A 81 1.11 -19.45 -13.90
CA GLU A 81 -0.11 -20.14 -14.28
C GLU A 81 -1.20 -19.97 -13.21
N GLU A 82 -0.87 -20.20 -11.93
CA GLU A 82 -1.80 -19.97 -10.80
C GLU A 82 -2.24 -18.51 -10.70
N PHE A 83 -1.30 -17.58 -10.86
CA PHE A 83 -1.62 -16.15 -10.85
C PHE A 83 -2.56 -15.80 -12.00
N MET A 84 -2.24 -16.18 -13.24
CA MET A 84 -3.05 -15.85 -14.40
C MET A 84 -4.43 -16.50 -14.35
N HIS A 85 -4.53 -17.74 -13.87
CA HIS A 85 -5.81 -18.41 -13.62
C HIS A 85 -6.67 -17.62 -12.64
N SER A 86 -6.09 -17.27 -11.51
CA SER A 86 -6.79 -16.51 -10.46
C SER A 86 -7.15 -15.11 -10.93
N TYR A 87 -6.25 -14.43 -11.63
CA TYR A 87 -6.46 -13.07 -12.12
C TYR A 87 -7.63 -13.02 -13.10
N ARG A 88 -7.72 -13.97 -14.05
CA ARG A 88 -8.89 -14.08 -14.95
C ARG A 88 -10.20 -14.27 -14.21
N TYR A 89 -10.18 -15.03 -13.10
CA TYR A 89 -11.36 -15.14 -12.24
C TYR A 89 -11.75 -13.77 -11.67
N TYR A 90 -10.81 -13.01 -11.10
CA TYR A 90 -11.12 -11.67 -10.57
C TYR A 90 -11.57 -10.70 -11.68
N GLU A 91 -10.97 -10.74 -12.87
CA GLU A 91 -11.42 -9.91 -14.02
C GLU A 91 -12.87 -10.21 -14.41
N ALA A 92 -13.29 -11.47 -14.34
CA ALA A 92 -14.67 -11.88 -14.61
C ALA A 92 -15.65 -11.56 -13.46
N HIS A 93 -15.16 -11.15 -12.28
CA HIS A 93 -15.96 -10.83 -11.09
C HIS A 93 -15.59 -9.43 -10.57
N PRO A 94 -16.12 -8.35 -11.19
CA PRO A 94 -15.72 -6.97 -10.90
C PRO A 94 -15.89 -6.56 -9.42
N ASP A 95 -16.93 -7.07 -8.74
CA ASP A 95 -17.16 -6.85 -7.31
C ASP A 95 -15.99 -7.37 -6.45
N LYS A 96 -15.48 -8.56 -6.81
CA LYS A 96 -14.35 -9.18 -6.12
C LYS A 96 -13.05 -8.45 -6.43
N LEU A 97 -12.82 -8.08 -7.69
CA LEU A 97 -11.65 -7.30 -8.08
C LEU A 97 -11.64 -5.90 -7.42
N GLU A 98 -12.78 -5.23 -7.36
CA GLU A 98 -12.94 -3.96 -6.65
C GLU A 98 -12.56 -4.12 -5.16
N SER A 99 -12.98 -5.22 -4.52
CA SER A 99 -12.63 -5.50 -3.13
C SER A 99 -11.12 -5.66 -2.91
N VAL A 100 -10.41 -6.25 -3.89
CA VAL A 100 -8.94 -6.35 -3.88
C VAL A 100 -8.32 -4.95 -3.94
N TYR A 101 -8.74 -4.11 -4.89
CA TYR A 101 -8.21 -2.76 -5.04
C TYR A 101 -8.53 -1.85 -3.84
N LYS A 102 -9.72 -1.94 -3.25
CA LYS A 102 -10.04 -1.23 -2.00
C LYS A 102 -9.08 -1.63 -0.88
N ALA A 103 -8.82 -2.93 -0.71
CA ALA A 103 -7.87 -3.41 0.29
C ALA A 103 -6.43 -2.92 0.02
N MET A 104 -6.02 -2.79 -1.26
CA MET A 104 -4.74 -2.17 -1.63
C MET A 104 -4.68 -0.69 -1.23
N GLN A 105 -5.72 0.08 -1.56
CA GLN A 105 -5.82 1.50 -1.23
C GLN A 105 -5.75 1.74 0.28
N GLU A 106 -6.41 0.91 1.07
CA GLU A 106 -6.32 0.97 2.53
C GLU A 106 -4.88 0.76 3.04
N ILE A 107 -4.12 -0.19 2.47
CA ILE A 107 -2.71 -0.39 2.82
C ILE A 107 -1.89 0.86 2.50
N VAL A 108 -2.05 1.39 1.29
CA VAL A 108 -1.33 2.60 0.84
C VAL A 108 -1.67 3.79 1.73
N GLN A 109 -2.95 4.01 2.03
CA GLN A 109 -3.39 5.10 2.88
C GLN A 109 -2.81 4.97 4.29
N ARG A 110 -2.82 3.78 4.89
CA ARG A 110 -2.18 3.54 6.19
C ARG A 110 -0.70 3.87 6.15
N LYS A 111 0.04 3.38 5.15
CA LYS A 111 1.47 3.68 4.98
C LYS A 111 1.73 5.19 4.85
N LYS A 112 0.91 5.89 4.06
CA LYS A 112 0.97 7.34 3.92
C LYS A 112 0.77 8.06 5.25
N THR A 113 -0.28 7.73 6.00
CA THR A 113 -0.55 8.39 7.29
C THR A 113 0.59 8.21 8.29
N VAL A 114 1.22 7.03 8.30
CA VAL A 114 2.42 6.77 9.13
C VAL A 114 3.57 7.65 8.67
N LEU A 115 3.87 7.70 7.37
CA LEU A 115 4.96 8.51 6.83
C LEU A 115 4.77 10.01 7.14
N ASP A 116 3.57 10.55 6.89
CA ASP A 116 3.23 11.96 7.18
C ASP A 116 3.41 12.27 8.69
N SER A 117 3.09 11.32 9.57
CA SER A 117 3.28 11.47 11.02
C SER A 117 4.76 11.50 11.42
N LEU A 118 5.59 10.65 10.81
CA LEU A 118 7.02 10.59 11.07
C LEU A 118 7.73 11.86 10.59
N GLU A 119 7.35 12.38 9.42
CA GLU A 119 7.86 13.65 8.90
C GLU A 119 7.54 14.81 9.85
N ARG A 120 6.30 14.88 10.36
CA ARG A 120 5.92 15.89 11.36
C ARG A 120 6.75 15.80 12.64
N VAL A 121 7.00 14.59 13.14
CA VAL A 121 7.85 14.38 14.32
C VAL A 121 9.29 14.83 14.05
N LYS A 122 9.86 14.47 12.90
CA LYS A 122 11.20 14.89 12.48
C LYS A 122 11.31 16.41 12.38
N MET A 123 10.34 17.07 11.73
CA MET A 123 10.32 18.54 11.61
C MET A 123 10.20 19.23 12.97
N ASN A 124 9.38 18.70 13.88
CA ASN A 124 9.26 19.23 15.24
C ASN A 124 10.55 19.05 16.04
N ALA A 125 11.26 17.94 15.87
CA ALA A 125 12.55 17.70 16.50
C ALA A 125 13.60 18.70 15.99
N LEU A 126 13.73 18.87 14.67
CA LEU A 126 14.64 19.84 14.04
C LEU A 126 14.37 21.27 14.53
N ASN A 127 13.11 21.67 14.63
CA ASN A 127 12.71 22.99 15.12
C ASN A 127 13.00 23.21 16.62
N ARG A 128 13.07 22.13 17.42
CA ARG A 128 13.38 22.19 18.86
C ARG A 128 14.88 22.23 19.13
N THR A 129 15.69 21.58 18.28
CA THR A 129 17.15 21.52 18.42
C THR A 129 17.88 22.75 17.88
N ASP A 130 17.17 23.72 17.29
CA ASP A 130 17.77 24.91 16.64
C ASP A 130 17.44 26.26 17.34
N PRO A 131 17.68 26.42 18.66
CA PRO A 131 17.49 27.71 19.34
C PRO A 131 18.48 28.78 18.86
N VAL A 132 19.67 28.37 18.41
CA VAL A 132 20.74 29.26 17.91
C VAL A 132 20.35 29.95 16.60
N LYS A 133 19.60 29.28 15.72
CA LYS A 133 19.16 29.86 14.44
C LYS A 133 18.03 30.88 14.61
N LYS A 134 17.17 30.71 15.63
CA LYS A 134 16.14 31.71 15.98
C LYS A 134 16.74 32.99 16.55
N ASP A 135 17.81 32.88 17.35
CA ASP A 135 18.45 34.06 17.95
C ASP A 135 19.38 34.78 16.94
N THR A 136 19.93 34.09 15.95
CA THR A 136 20.74 34.70 14.87
C THR A 136 19.91 35.34 13.75
N MET A 137 18.69 34.88 13.50
CA MET A 137 17.79 35.50 12.49
C MET A 137 17.20 36.86 12.93
N ARG A 138 17.16 37.16 14.23
CA ARG A 138 16.53 38.40 14.73
C ARG A 138 17.56 39.53 14.78
N TRP A 139 17.75 40.25 13.68
CA TRP A 139 18.63 41.42 13.65
C TRP A 139 17.99 42.63 14.36
N PRO A 140 18.71 43.36 15.24
CA PRO A 140 19.97 42.99 15.87
C PRO A 140 19.71 42.04 17.04
N ASN A 141 20.49 40.96 17.19
CA ASN A 141 20.28 40.01 18.27
C ASN A 141 20.96 40.47 19.57
N LYS A 142 20.72 39.75 20.67
CA LYS A 142 21.21 40.17 21.99
C LYS A 142 22.73 40.16 22.08
N ASP A 143 23.41 39.30 21.34
CA ASP A 143 24.87 39.18 21.35
C ASP A 143 25.55 40.24 20.47
N ILE A 144 24.99 40.56 19.31
CA ILE A 144 25.43 41.70 18.49
C ILE A 144 25.22 43.02 19.24
N ARG A 145 24.13 43.14 20.01
CA ARG A 145 23.93 44.30 20.90
C ARG A 145 25.03 44.45 21.97
N LYS A 146 25.57 43.36 22.51
CA LYS A 146 26.69 43.41 23.47
C LYS A 146 28.00 43.87 22.83
N LEU A 147 28.19 43.64 21.53
CA LEU A 147 29.36 44.07 20.76
C LEU A 147 29.28 45.53 20.29
N MET A 148 28.07 46.10 20.23
CA MET A 148 27.83 47.47 19.77
C MET A 148 27.61 48.49 20.90
N LEU A 149 27.47 48.03 22.15
CA LEU A 149 27.35 48.90 23.32
C LEU A 149 28.75 49.09 23.93
N PRO A 150 29.20 50.34 24.14
CA PRO A 150 30.50 50.64 24.75
C PRO A 150 30.59 50.20 26.22
#